data_AF-A0A3C1SCX6-F1
#
_entry.id   AF-A0A3C1SCX6-F1
#
_cell.length_a   1.000
_cell.length_b   1.000
_cell.length_c   1.000
_cell.angle_alpha   90.00
_cell.angle_beta   90.00
_cell.angle_gamma   90.00
#
_symmetry.space_group_name_H-M   'P 1'
#
loop_
_entity.id
_entity.type
_entity.pdbx_description
1 polymer ?
#
loop_
_entity_poly.entity_id
_entity_poly.type
_entity_poly.pdbx_seq_one_letter_code
_entity_poly.pdbx_strand_id
1 'polypeptide(L)'
;MKITPGSYGFVKHSALWVRDIPVAYIPFLIFPVNLKRQSGLLAPEMGHSDRKGIEYTQPFYWAIDDSSDATVYYQYMEKRGNKIGLEYRYVLNEHAKGLIMLDVLNDRQTDIGSPESVEKWGYAGDAYSRPNSDRYWFRMKHDQPLPLGFFGRVDLDIVSDQDYLNEFKDG
;
A
#
# COMPACT_ATOMS: atom_id res chain seq x y z
N MET A 1 25.76 -13.24 -13.27
CA MET A 1 24.49 -13.91 -12.90
C MET A 1 24.83 -15.17 -12.13
N LYS A 2 24.35 -15.33 -10.89
CA LYS A 2 24.55 -16.55 -10.11
C LYS A 2 23.18 -17.20 -9.94
N ILE A 3 23.02 -18.43 -10.44
CA ILE A 3 21.78 -19.19 -10.31
C ILE A 3 21.99 -20.17 -9.17
N THR A 4 21.26 -20.01 -8.06
CA THR A 4 21.24 -20.98 -6.98
C THR A 4 20.22 -22.06 -7.35
N PRO A 5 20.54 -23.37 -7.27
CA PRO A 5 19.58 -24.42 -7.54
C PRO A 5 18.42 -24.32 -6.54
N GLY A 6 17.24 -23.89 -6.99
CA GLY A 6 16.00 -24.00 -6.22
C GLY A 6 15.03 -22.82 -6.21
N SER A 7 15.43 -21.56 -6.46
CA SER A 7 14.43 -20.48 -6.29
C SER A 7 14.72 -19.08 -6.87
N TYR A 8 15.94 -18.56 -6.87
CA TYR A 8 16.18 -17.14 -7.19
C TYR A 8 17.27 -16.91 -8.24
N GLY A 9 16.98 -16.02 -9.20
CA GLY A 9 17.98 -15.37 -10.04
C GLY A 9 18.43 -14.06 -9.39
N PHE A 10 19.72 -13.94 -9.08
CA PHE A 10 20.30 -12.69 -8.57
C PHE A 10 21.10 -11.98 -9.66
N VAL A 11 20.72 -10.75 -9.97
CA VAL A 11 21.47 -9.83 -10.82
C VAL A 11 21.94 -8.67 -9.96
N LYS A 12 23.26 -8.43 -9.97
CA LYS A 12 23.88 -7.28 -9.32
C LYS A 12 24.30 -6.31 -10.41
N HIS A 13 24.18 -5.01 -10.15
CA HIS A 13 24.58 -3.94 -11.07
C HIS A 13 23.89 -4.02 -12.45
N SER A 14 22.57 -4.18 -12.46
CA SER A 14 21.78 -4.09 -13.70
C SER A 14 21.53 -2.64 -14.07
N ALA A 15 21.50 -2.35 -15.37
CA ALA A 15 20.92 -1.12 -15.90
C ALA A 15 19.68 -1.46 -16.71
N LEU A 16 18.62 -0.68 -16.55
CA LEU A 16 17.44 -0.68 -17.42
C LEU A 16 17.81 0.09 -18.68
N TRP A 17 17.72 -0.57 -19.83
CA TRP A 17 18.03 0.01 -21.14
C TRP A 17 16.75 0.26 -21.91
N VAL A 18 16.62 1.46 -22.48
CA VAL A 18 15.61 1.76 -23.51
C VAL A 18 16.37 1.95 -24.81
N ARG A 19 16.27 0.96 -25.72
CA ARG A 19 17.17 0.81 -26.87
C ARG A 19 18.63 0.76 -26.39
N ASP A 20 19.47 1.67 -26.86
CA ASP A 20 20.89 1.75 -26.52
C ASP A 20 21.18 2.77 -25.41
N ILE A 21 20.15 3.34 -24.77
CA ILE A 21 20.31 4.35 -23.71
C ILE A 21 20.01 3.71 -22.34
N PRO A 22 20.97 3.72 -21.39
CA PRO A 22 20.70 3.30 -20.02
C PRO A 22 19.88 4.38 -19.30
N VAL A 23 18.67 4.05 -18.87
CA VAL A 23 17.73 5.01 -18.26
C VAL A 23 17.65 4.89 -16.74
N ALA A 24 17.98 3.73 -16.16
CA ALA A 24 17.97 3.55 -14.71
C ALA A 24 18.99 2.51 -14.28
N TYR A 25 19.66 2.75 -13.15
CA TYR A 25 20.58 1.80 -12.53
C TYR A 25 19.89 1.09 -11.36
N ILE A 26 19.93 -0.24 -11.35
CA ILE A 26 19.32 -1.09 -10.34
C ILE A 26 20.44 -1.91 -9.68
N PRO A 27 20.84 -1.59 -8.42
CA PRO A 27 21.99 -2.22 -7.77
C PRO A 27 21.80 -3.72 -7.51
N PHE A 28 20.57 -4.15 -7.25
CA PHE A 28 20.21 -5.55 -7.09
C PHE A 28 18.81 -5.80 -7.66
N LEU A 29 18.69 -6.85 -8.48
CA LEU A 29 17.42 -7.31 -9.03
C LEU A 29 17.29 -8.81 -8.74
N ILE A 30 16.19 -9.17 -8.09
CA ILE A 30 15.86 -10.54 -7.71
C ILE A 30 14.59 -10.91 -8.46
N PHE A 31 14.62 -11.98 -9.24
CA PHE A 31 13.45 -12.45 -9.96
C PHE A 31 13.22 -13.95 -9.73
N PRO A 32 11.95 -14.37 -9.64
CA PRO A 32 11.59 -15.77 -9.47
C PRO A 32 11.92 -16.58 -10.73
N VAL A 33 12.57 -17.72 -10.56
CA VAL A 33 12.84 -18.70 -11.65
C VAL A 33 11.86 -19.89 -11.59
N ASN A 34 11.08 -20.01 -10.50
CA ASN A 34 10.11 -21.08 -10.28
C ASN A 34 8.67 -20.54 -10.18
N LEU A 35 7.68 -21.38 -10.51
CA LEU A 35 6.23 -21.10 -10.50
C LEU A 35 5.61 -20.98 -9.09
N LYS A 36 6.38 -21.18 -8.01
CA LYS A 36 5.89 -20.99 -6.65
C LYS A 36 5.87 -19.50 -6.30
N ARG A 37 4.91 -19.07 -5.48
CA ARG A 37 4.82 -17.70 -4.96
C ARG A 37 6.11 -17.39 -4.17
N GLN A 38 6.69 -16.21 -4.38
CA GLN A 38 7.93 -15.80 -3.74
C GLN A 38 7.81 -14.37 -3.21
N SER A 39 8.47 -14.12 -2.08
CA SER A 39 8.58 -12.78 -1.50
C SER A 39 9.60 -11.93 -2.26
N GLY A 40 9.34 -10.63 -2.37
CA GLY A 40 10.23 -9.73 -3.08
C GLY A 40 9.73 -8.30 -3.12
N LEU A 41 10.62 -7.39 -3.52
CA LEU A 41 10.23 -6.03 -3.85
C LEU A 41 9.41 -6.06 -5.14
N LEU A 42 8.24 -5.42 -5.09
CA LEU A 42 7.47 -5.14 -6.29
C LEU A 42 8.04 -3.90 -6.99
N ALA A 43 7.64 -3.71 -8.25
CA ALA A 43 7.99 -2.50 -8.98
C ALA A 43 7.52 -1.27 -8.18
N PRO A 44 8.38 -0.26 -7.98
CA PRO A 44 7.95 0.95 -7.33
C PRO A 44 6.97 1.71 -8.21
N GLU A 45 6.08 2.45 -7.57
CA GLU A 45 5.17 3.37 -8.24
C GLU A 45 5.65 4.79 -8.02
N MET A 46 5.61 5.61 -9.06
CA MET A 46 6.00 7.01 -9.00
C MET A 46 4.90 7.85 -9.61
N GLY A 47 4.59 8.97 -8.96
CA GLY A 47 3.51 9.85 -9.38
C GLY A 47 3.83 11.31 -9.08
N HIS A 48 3.00 12.19 -9.63
CA HIS A 48 3.01 13.60 -9.26
C HIS A 48 1.60 14.14 -9.25
N SER A 49 1.23 14.87 -8.20
CA SER A 49 -0.06 15.55 -8.09
C SER A 49 0.06 16.89 -7.38
N ASP A 50 -0.90 17.79 -7.62
CA ASP A 50 -0.87 19.12 -7.00
C ASP A 50 -0.96 19.05 -5.47
N ARG A 51 -1.74 18.10 -4.93
CA ARG A 51 -1.92 17.93 -3.48
C ARG A 51 -0.82 17.12 -2.81
N LYS A 52 -0.26 16.09 -3.46
CA LYS A 52 0.75 15.20 -2.84
C LYS A 52 2.20 15.55 -3.23
N GLY A 53 2.40 16.33 -4.30
CA GLY A 53 3.71 16.64 -4.87
C GLY A 53 4.27 15.42 -5.59
N ILE A 54 5.60 15.24 -5.55
CA ILE A 54 6.24 14.01 -6.01
C ILE A 54 5.88 12.86 -5.06
N GLU A 55 5.48 11.72 -5.63
CA GLU A 55 5.08 10.51 -4.92
C GLU A 55 6.00 9.35 -5.30
N TYR A 56 6.43 8.58 -4.30
CA TYR A 56 7.20 7.35 -4.48
C TYR A 56 6.67 6.27 -3.55
N THR A 57 6.20 5.17 -4.11
CA THR A 57 5.72 4.00 -3.36
C THR A 57 6.63 2.82 -3.63
N GLN A 58 7.15 2.19 -2.57
CA GLN A 58 7.87 0.93 -2.67
C GLN A 58 7.07 -0.18 -1.97
N PRO A 59 6.46 -1.11 -2.73
CA PRO A 59 5.83 -2.28 -2.15
C PRO A 59 6.82 -3.43 -1.95
N PHE A 60 6.61 -4.18 -0.89
CA PHE A 60 7.26 -5.46 -0.60
C PHE A 60 6.18 -6.52 -0.43
N TYR A 61 6.18 -7.49 -1.33
CA TYR A 61 5.30 -8.64 -1.28
C TYR A 61 5.96 -9.75 -0.46
N TRP A 62 5.21 -10.31 0.47
CA TRP A 62 5.60 -11.40 1.34
C TRP A 62 4.66 -12.59 1.12
N ALA A 63 5.15 -13.61 0.42
CA ALA A 63 4.51 -14.91 0.39
C ALA A 63 4.80 -15.62 1.73
N ILE A 64 3.82 -15.65 2.63
CA ILE A 64 3.97 -16.24 3.97
C ILE A 64 3.84 -17.77 3.84
N ASP A 65 2.78 -18.23 3.21
CA ASP A 65 2.52 -19.64 2.89
C ASP A 65 1.68 -19.77 1.61
N ASP A 66 1.26 -21.00 1.26
CA ASP A 66 0.48 -21.25 0.04
C ASP A 66 -0.94 -20.63 0.10
N SER A 67 -1.44 -20.34 1.31
CA SER A 67 -2.79 -19.87 1.61
C SER A 67 -2.86 -18.42 2.11
N SER A 68 -1.73 -17.79 2.42
CA SER A 68 -1.66 -16.43 2.95
C SER A 68 -0.49 -15.61 2.39
N ASP A 69 -0.73 -14.32 2.25
CA ASP A 69 0.27 -13.34 1.79
C ASP A 69 0.05 -11.97 2.43
N ALA A 70 1.13 -11.21 2.50
CA ALA A 70 1.09 -9.82 2.93
C ALA A 70 1.82 -8.93 1.93
N THR A 71 1.33 -7.71 1.73
CA THR A 71 2.04 -6.65 1.03
C THR A 71 2.22 -5.49 1.99
N VAL A 72 3.47 -5.15 2.30
CA VAL A 72 3.80 -3.95 3.07
C VAL A 72 4.35 -2.93 2.10
N TYR A 73 3.86 -1.71 2.15
CA TYR A 73 4.34 -0.67 1.27
C TYR A 73 4.61 0.62 2.03
N TYR A 74 5.67 1.31 1.59
CA TYR A 74 6.01 2.63 2.07
C TYR A 74 5.78 3.62 0.94
N GLN A 75 4.95 4.62 1.18
CA GLN A 75 4.65 5.71 0.25
C GLN A 75 5.18 7.02 0.84
N TYR A 76 6.14 7.60 0.13
CA TYR A 76 6.60 8.96 0.35
C TYR A 76 5.82 9.93 -0.53
N MET A 77 5.29 10.98 0.07
CA MET A 77 4.64 12.11 -0.59
C MET A 77 5.38 13.38 -0.18
N GLU A 78 5.89 14.13 -1.16
CA GLU A 78 6.67 15.36 -0.91
C GLU A 78 5.90 16.34 -0.01
N LYS A 79 4.64 16.63 -0.37
CA LYS A 79 3.83 17.63 0.32
C LYS A 79 3.14 17.08 1.56
N ARG A 80 2.79 15.79 1.57
CA ARG A 80 1.94 15.17 2.62
C ARG A 80 2.69 14.33 3.63
N GLY A 81 3.93 13.90 3.38
CA GLY A 81 4.69 13.11 4.33
C GLY A 81 4.69 11.63 4.01
N ASN A 82 4.62 10.81 5.04
CA ASN A 82 4.97 9.39 4.96
C ASN A 82 3.76 8.53 5.29
N LYS A 83 3.41 7.61 4.38
CA LYS A 83 2.39 6.59 4.60
C LYS A 83 3.03 5.21 4.62
N ILE A 84 2.63 4.37 5.56
CA ILE A 84 2.92 2.94 5.58
C ILE A 84 1.58 2.22 5.45
N GLY A 85 1.49 1.29 4.51
CA GLY A 85 0.34 0.43 4.31
C GLY A 85 0.68 -1.03 4.46
N LEU A 86 -0.30 -1.79 4.93
CA LEU A 86 -0.28 -3.24 5.05
C LEU A 86 -1.56 -3.80 4.43
N GLU A 87 -1.41 -4.70 3.47
CA GLU A 87 -2.46 -5.57 2.97
C GLU A 87 -2.13 -6.99 3.40
N TYR A 88 -3.04 -7.69 4.07
CA TYR A 88 -2.89 -9.09 4.43
C TYR A 88 -4.09 -9.89 3.94
N ARG A 89 -3.83 -10.97 3.22
CA ARG A 89 -4.84 -11.83 2.63
C ARG A 89 -4.63 -13.26 3.08
N TYR A 90 -5.72 -13.95 3.35
CA TYR A 90 -5.68 -15.36 3.69
C TYR A 90 -6.91 -16.09 3.17
N VAL A 91 -6.71 -17.36 2.82
CA VAL A 91 -7.76 -18.29 2.39
C VAL A 91 -7.61 -19.57 3.18
N LEU A 92 -8.41 -19.76 4.23
CA LEU A 92 -8.37 -20.96 5.07
C LEU A 92 -9.01 -22.16 4.34
N ASN A 93 -10.06 -21.91 3.56
CA ASN A 93 -10.71 -22.86 2.65
C ASN A 93 -11.62 -22.11 1.67
N GLU A 94 -12.32 -22.84 0.79
CA GLU A 94 -13.21 -22.27 -0.25
C GLU A 94 -14.31 -21.34 0.31
N HIS A 95 -14.70 -21.52 1.57
CA HIS A 95 -15.76 -20.76 2.22
C HIS A 95 -15.24 -19.84 3.34
N ALA A 96 -13.96 -19.93 3.72
CA ALA A 96 -13.36 -19.16 4.79
C ALA A 96 -12.14 -18.40 4.29
N LYS A 97 -12.28 -17.08 4.15
CA LYS A 97 -11.25 -16.18 3.61
C LYS A 97 -11.37 -14.80 4.22
N GLY A 98 -10.28 -14.06 4.20
CA GLY A 98 -10.30 -12.68 4.67
C GLY A 98 -9.21 -11.80 4.07
N LEU A 99 -9.43 -10.51 4.28
CA LEU A 99 -8.58 -9.40 3.87
C LEU A 99 -8.52 -8.42 5.04
N ILE A 100 -7.32 -8.02 5.40
CA ILE A 100 -7.06 -6.95 6.38
C ILE A 100 -6.21 -5.91 5.67
N MET A 101 -6.63 -4.65 5.75
CA MET A 101 -5.87 -3.52 5.24
C MET A 101 -5.71 -2.48 6.34
N LEU A 102 -4.50 -1.96 6.48
CA LEU A 102 -4.18 -0.89 7.40
C LEU A 102 -3.26 0.11 6.72
N ASP A 103 -3.70 1.35 6.67
CA ASP A 103 -2.91 2.48 6.21
C ASP A 103 -2.69 3.44 7.36
N VAL A 104 -1.46 3.85 7.60
CA VAL A 104 -1.09 4.86 8.60
C VAL A 104 -0.27 5.94 7.92
N LEU A 105 -0.69 7.18 8.05
CA LEU A 105 -0.10 8.36 7.46
C LEU A 105 0.28 9.35 8.56
N ASN A 106 1.54 9.77 8.54
CA ASN A 106 1.96 10.98 9.22
C ASN A 106 1.90 12.14 8.23
N ASP A 107 0.80 12.90 8.29
CA ASP A 107 0.47 14.00 7.39
C ASP A 107 1.19 15.29 7.83
N ARG A 108 2.01 15.85 6.95
CA ARG A 108 2.69 17.14 7.16
C ARG A 108 1.76 18.34 7.03
N GLN A 109 0.58 18.15 6.45
CA GLN A 109 -0.38 19.21 6.17
C GLN A 109 -1.65 18.98 6.98
N THR A 110 -2.02 19.99 7.76
CA THR A 110 -3.23 19.99 8.56
C THR A 110 -4.09 21.18 8.17
N ASP A 111 -5.41 21.04 8.32
CA ASP A 111 -6.33 22.16 8.19
C ASP A 111 -6.72 22.62 9.59
N ILE A 112 -6.24 23.80 9.99
CA ILE A 112 -6.52 24.38 11.31
C ILE A 112 -7.71 25.36 11.27
N GLY A 113 -8.41 25.47 10.13
CA GLY A 113 -9.54 26.38 9.96
C GLY A 113 -9.16 27.84 9.71
N SER A 114 -7.88 28.13 9.41
CA SER A 114 -7.49 29.46 8.95
C SER A 114 -7.85 29.62 7.46
N PRO A 115 -8.13 30.84 6.96
CA PRO A 115 -8.49 31.03 5.55
C PRO A 115 -7.46 30.45 4.58
N GLU A 116 -6.17 30.58 4.89
CA GLU A 116 -5.07 30.04 4.10
C GLU A 116 -4.97 28.50 4.16
N SER A 117 -5.26 27.88 5.32
CA SER A 117 -5.20 26.41 5.46
C SER A 117 -6.38 25.74 4.77
N VAL A 118 -7.57 26.31 4.90
CA VAL A 118 -8.79 25.80 4.27
C VAL A 118 -8.69 25.90 2.75
N GLU A 119 -8.21 27.03 2.21
CA GLU A 119 -8.05 27.21 0.76
C GLU A 119 -7.09 26.17 0.16
N LYS A 120 -6.00 25.85 0.87
CA LYS A 120 -4.94 25.00 0.34
C LYS A 120 -5.12 23.51 0.61
N TRP A 121 -5.66 23.15 1.78
CA TRP A 121 -5.70 21.76 2.28
C TRP A 121 -7.11 21.26 2.59
N GLY A 122 -8.08 22.17 2.69
CA GLY A 122 -9.49 21.82 2.87
C GLY A 122 -10.10 21.18 1.63
N TYR A 123 -11.36 20.77 1.80
CA TYR A 123 -12.21 20.25 0.74
C TYR A 123 -13.43 21.15 0.58
N ALA A 124 -13.89 21.32 -0.66
CA ALA A 124 -15.05 22.15 -0.96
C ALA A 124 -16.30 21.60 -0.24
N GLY A 125 -16.88 22.41 0.64
CA GLY A 125 -18.06 22.04 1.43
C GLY A 125 -17.77 21.43 2.81
N ASP A 126 -16.50 21.36 3.24
CA ASP A 126 -16.18 21.01 4.63
C ASP A 126 -16.33 22.23 5.56
N ALA A 127 -17.02 22.04 6.69
CA ALA A 127 -17.23 23.03 7.74
C ALA A 127 -16.34 22.77 8.97
N TYR A 128 -15.58 21.68 8.96
CA TYR A 128 -14.79 21.21 10.10
C TYR A 128 -13.30 21.33 9.81
N SER A 129 -12.53 21.77 10.81
CA SER A 129 -11.08 21.75 10.73
C SER A 129 -10.54 20.34 11.01
N ARG A 130 -9.42 20.00 10.37
CA ARG A 130 -8.72 18.72 10.51
C ARG A 130 -7.29 18.96 11.03
N PRO A 131 -7.14 19.20 12.36
CA PRO A 131 -5.85 19.52 12.96
C PRO A 131 -4.95 18.28 13.17
N ASN A 132 -5.47 17.06 13.03
CA ASN A 132 -4.69 15.85 13.21
C ASN A 132 -3.70 15.63 12.06
N SER A 133 -2.45 15.36 12.43
CA SER A 133 -1.39 14.92 11.51
C SER A 133 -1.39 13.41 11.33
N ASP A 134 -1.69 12.65 12.39
CA ASP A 134 -1.72 11.20 12.31
C ASP A 134 -3.09 10.74 11.82
N ARG A 135 -3.08 10.02 10.69
CA ARG A 135 -4.25 9.61 9.96
C ARG A 135 -4.17 8.12 9.68
N TYR A 136 -5.28 7.42 9.73
CA TYR A 136 -5.30 5.98 9.49
C TYR A 136 -6.59 5.53 8.81
N TRP A 137 -6.49 4.41 8.11
CA TRP A 137 -7.61 3.72 7.50
C TRP A 137 -7.45 2.21 7.73
N PHE A 138 -8.36 1.64 8.52
CA PHE A 138 -8.40 0.22 8.82
C PHE A 138 -9.61 -0.41 8.15
N ARG A 139 -9.39 -1.48 7.42
CA ARG A 139 -10.43 -2.24 6.73
C ARG A 139 -10.25 -3.72 6.97
N MET A 140 -11.35 -4.42 7.18
CA MET A 140 -11.33 -5.87 7.36
C MET A 140 -12.56 -6.51 6.76
N LYS A 141 -12.36 -7.53 5.94
CA LYS A 141 -13.41 -8.42 5.46
C LYS A 141 -13.08 -9.85 5.83
N HIS A 142 -14.04 -10.57 6.38
CA HIS A 142 -13.88 -11.99 6.71
C HIS A 142 -15.19 -12.73 6.50
N ASP A 143 -15.14 -13.80 5.71
CA ASP A 143 -16.24 -14.74 5.55
C ASP A 143 -15.86 -16.05 6.26
N GLN A 144 -16.79 -16.67 6.97
CA GLN A 144 -16.59 -18.00 7.55
C GLN A 144 -17.90 -18.80 7.69
N PRO A 145 -17.89 -20.11 7.39
CA PRO A 145 -18.94 -21.01 7.84
C PRO A 145 -18.92 -21.11 9.35
N LEU A 146 -20.10 -21.16 9.95
CA LEU A 146 -20.33 -21.37 11.37
C LEU A 146 -21.07 -22.71 11.58
N PRO A 147 -21.06 -23.26 12.80
CA PRO A 147 -21.85 -24.45 13.11
C PRO A 147 -23.33 -24.29 12.75
N LEU A 148 -24.04 -25.41 12.57
CA LEU A 148 -25.47 -25.45 12.25
C LEU A 148 -25.84 -24.85 10.87
N GLY A 149 -24.87 -24.74 9.95
CA GLY A 149 -25.11 -24.24 8.60
C GLY A 149 -25.23 -22.71 8.50
N PHE A 150 -24.92 -21.99 9.58
CA PHE A 150 -24.84 -20.53 9.55
C PHE A 150 -23.59 -20.05 8.80
N PHE A 151 -23.65 -18.82 8.30
CA PHE A 151 -22.52 -18.14 7.68
C PHE A 151 -22.31 -16.79 8.36
N GLY A 152 -21.08 -16.55 8.82
CA GLY A 152 -20.64 -15.27 9.36
C GLY A 152 -19.94 -14.46 8.29
N ARG A 153 -20.29 -13.17 8.18
CA ARG A 153 -19.56 -12.17 7.40
C ARG A 153 -19.25 -10.97 8.28
N VAL A 154 -18.02 -10.53 8.22
CA VAL A 154 -17.53 -9.30 8.86
C VAL A 154 -17.08 -8.36 7.74
N ASP A 155 -17.54 -7.11 7.79
CA ASP A 155 -17.09 -6.02 6.93
C ASP A 155 -16.91 -4.78 7.82
N LEU A 156 -15.66 -4.36 8.01
CA LEU A 156 -15.26 -3.21 8.83
C LEU A 156 -14.53 -2.21 7.94
N ASP A 157 -14.88 -0.94 8.10
CA ASP A 157 -14.22 0.20 7.46
C ASP A 157 -14.18 1.35 8.48
N ILE A 158 -12.98 1.68 8.96
CA ILE A 158 -12.76 2.63 10.05
C ILE A 158 -11.68 3.62 9.62
N VAL A 159 -12.00 4.90 9.67
CA VAL A 159 -11.15 5.98 9.17
C VAL A 159 -10.92 7.05 10.24
N SER A 160 -9.75 7.67 10.24
CA SER A 160 -9.36 8.67 11.26
C SER A 160 -10.09 9.99 11.16
N ASP A 161 -10.45 10.40 9.96
CA ASP A 161 -11.03 11.71 9.65
C ASP A 161 -11.90 11.67 8.40
N GLN A 162 -12.82 12.62 8.29
CA GLN A 162 -13.78 12.74 7.20
C GLN A 162 -13.13 13.03 5.83
N ASP A 163 -11.92 13.57 5.84
CA ASP A 163 -11.19 13.99 4.64
C ASP A 163 -10.34 12.89 4.01
N TYR A 164 -10.15 11.77 4.70
CA TYR A 164 -9.25 10.72 4.27
C TYR A 164 -9.66 10.13 2.93
N LEU A 165 -10.94 9.78 2.78
CA LEU A 165 -11.47 9.16 1.56
C LEU A 165 -11.57 10.14 0.38
N ASN A 166 -11.55 11.45 0.65
CA ASN A 166 -11.46 12.47 -0.39
C ASN A 166 -10.04 12.55 -0.97
N GLU A 167 -9.01 12.30 -0.13
CA GLU A 167 -7.59 12.37 -0.50
C GLU A 167 -7.05 11.06 -1.09
N PHE A 168 -7.50 9.95 -0.52
CA PHE A 168 -7.08 8.59 -0.87
C PHE A 168 -8.31 7.83 -1.34
N LYS A 169 -8.55 7.90 -2.65
CA LYS A 169 -9.68 7.25 -3.32
C LYS A 169 -9.42 5.79 -3.64
N ASP A 170 -8.14 5.45 -3.80
CA ASP A 170 -7.69 4.10 -4.08
C ASP A 170 -7.15 3.51 -2.79
N GLY A 171 -7.73 2.38 -2.40
CA GLY A 171 -7.31 1.57 -1.28
C GLY A 171 -7.84 0.16 -1.42
#